data_AF-A0A7K3DRT2-F1
#
_entry.id   AF-A0A7K3DRT2-F1
#
_cell.length_a   1.000
_cell.length_b   1.000
_cell.length_c   1.000
_cell.angle_alpha   90.00
_cell.angle_beta   90.00
_cell.angle_gamma   90.00
#
_symmetry.space_group_name_H-M   'P 1'
#
loop_
_entity.id
_entity.type
_entity.pdbx_description
1 polymer ?
#
loop_
_entity_poly.entity_id
_entity_poly.type
_entity_poly.pdbx_seq_one_letter_code
_entity_poly.pdbx_strand_id
1 'polypeptide(L)'
;KQQATRPQTIGYALVDSPVGLLAWILDKFAEWSDTRDSPFETISRDRILDDVTLYWLTRSGASAARIYHESHLSLDPELRVDVPAAVTVYPRDIEKCPRPWAEQRYRRIVRWQTPAAGGHFPSLEVPGDFVADLRAGLAAVLATTP
;
A
#
# COMPACT_ATOMS: atom_id res chain seq x y z
N LYS A 1 7.08 -14.16 7.67
CA LYS A 1 7.49 -13.94 6.25
C LYS A 1 7.17 -15.17 5.38
N GLN A 2 5.90 -15.53 5.20
CA GLN A 2 5.52 -16.73 4.43
C GLN A 2 5.68 -16.51 2.91
N GLN A 3 5.12 -15.43 2.37
CA GLN A 3 5.15 -15.15 0.93
C GLN A 3 6.58 -14.93 0.39
N ALA A 4 7.48 -14.35 1.19
CA ALA A 4 8.88 -14.16 0.81
C ALA A 4 9.72 -15.44 0.75
N THR A 5 9.26 -16.55 1.34
CA THR A 5 10.06 -17.79 1.44
C THR A 5 9.39 -18.99 0.78
N ARG A 6 8.06 -19.08 0.84
CA ARG A 6 7.26 -20.22 0.36
C ARG A 6 5.96 -19.74 -0.30
N PRO A 7 6.02 -18.87 -1.33
CA PRO A 7 4.82 -18.31 -1.97
C PRO A 7 3.92 -19.38 -2.60
N GLN A 8 4.53 -20.44 -3.17
CA GLN A 8 3.78 -21.54 -3.77
C GLN A 8 2.99 -22.33 -2.73
N THR A 9 3.58 -22.57 -1.55
CA THR A 9 2.94 -23.35 -0.48
C THR A 9 1.70 -22.67 0.06
N ILE A 10 1.79 -21.37 0.40
CA ILE A 10 0.61 -20.62 0.86
C ILE A 10 -0.44 -20.48 -0.24
N GLY A 11 -0.01 -20.38 -1.50
CA GLY A 11 -0.88 -20.30 -2.67
C GLY A 11 -1.90 -21.43 -2.79
N TYR A 12 -1.57 -22.66 -2.36
CA TYR A 12 -2.52 -23.78 -2.36
C TYR A 12 -3.71 -23.52 -1.45
N ALA A 13 -3.48 -22.99 -0.24
CA ALA A 13 -4.56 -22.68 0.69
C ALA A 13 -5.43 -21.51 0.20
N LEU A 14 -4.79 -20.51 -0.43
CA LEU A 14 -5.47 -19.28 -0.89
C LEU A 14 -6.35 -19.50 -2.14
N VAL A 15 -6.10 -20.56 -2.92
CA VAL A 15 -6.91 -20.87 -4.11
C VAL A 15 -8.02 -21.90 -3.84
N ASP A 16 -7.88 -22.69 -2.77
CA ASP A 16 -8.80 -23.79 -2.46
C ASP A 16 -9.88 -23.39 -1.43
N SER A 17 -9.61 -22.38 -0.59
CA SER A 17 -10.54 -21.91 0.43
C SER A 17 -10.88 -20.42 0.28
N PRO A 18 -12.13 -20.06 -0.06
CA PRO A 18 -12.53 -18.65 -0.16
C PRO A 18 -12.53 -17.97 1.22
N VAL A 19 -12.84 -18.70 2.29
CA VAL A 19 -12.73 -18.20 3.67
C VAL A 19 -11.27 -17.99 4.06
N GLY A 20 -10.37 -18.89 3.65
CA GLY A 20 -8.93 -18.76 3.86
C GLY A 20 -8.36 -17.53 3.15
N LEU A 21 -8.77 -17.29 1.89
CA LEU A 21 -8.38 -16.10 1.14
C LEU A 21 -8.92 -14.81 1.79
N LEU A 22 -10.21 -14.79 2.14
CA LEU A 22 -10.83 -13.65 2.81
C LEU A 22 -10.09 -13.31 4.11
N ALA A 23 -9.85 -14.30 4.98
CA ALA A 23 -9.14 -14.09 6.23
C ALA A 23 -7.72 -13.55 6.00
N TRP A 24 -7.00 -14.07 5.00
CA TRP A 24 -5.63 -13.65 4.69
C TRP A 24 -5.53 -12.19 4.24
N ILE A 25 -6.49 -11.72 3.45
CA ILE A 25 -6.52 -10.34 2.94
C ILE A 25 -7.13 -9.39 3.98
N LEU A 26 -8.26 -9.76 4.61
CA LEU A 26 -8.97 -8.93 5.57
C LEU A 26 -8.11 -8.58 6.80
N ASP A 27 -7.24 -9.50 7.24
CA ASP A 27 -6.26 -9.24 8.31
C ASP A 27 -5.41 -7.99 8.03
N LYS A 28 -5.07 -7.72 6.76
CA LYS A 28 -4.29 -6.54 6.36
C LYS A 28 -5.13 -5.27 6.37
N PHE A 29 -6.37 -5.33 5.89
CA PHE A 29 -7.29 -4.21 6.04
C PHE A 29 -7.51 -3.87 7.52
N ALA A 30 -7.69 -4.87 8.38
CA ALA A 30 -7.91 -4.65 9.80
C ALA A 30 -6.71 -4.03 10.52
N GLU A 31 -5.49 -4.52 10.25
CA GLU A 31 -4.28 -4.05 10.93
C GLU A 31 -3.71 -2.75 10.34
N TRP A 32 -3.88 -2.52 9.03
CA TRP A 32 -3.15 -1.46 8.32
C TRP A 32 -4.00 -0.23 7.99
N SER A 33 -5.31 -0.28 8.22
CA SER A 33 -6.19 0.89 8.04
C SER A 33 -6.23 1.75 9.31
N ASP A 34 -6.61 3.01 9.17
CA ASP A 34 -6.93 3.92 10.28
C ASP A 34 -8.29 3.59 10.87
N THR A 35 -8.33 2.50 11.64
CA THR A 35 -9.52 1.98 12.32
C THR A 35 -9.22 1.71 13.80
N ARG A 36 -10.26 1.63 14.64
CA ARG A 36 -10.12 1.18 16.03
C ARG A 36 -10.58 -0.26 16.24
N ASP A 37 -11.75 -0.62 15.75
CA ASP A 37 -12.36 -1.94 16.01
C ASP A 37 -12.49 -2.77 14.73
N SER A 38 -12.78 -2.14 13.58
CA SER A 38 -12.99 -2.88 12.33
C SER A 38 -12.70 -2.05 11.08
N PRO A 39 -12.03 -2.61 10.04
CA PRO A 39 -11.75 -1.87 8.80
C PRO A 39 -13.02 -1.36 8.10
N PHE A 40 -14.19 -1.89 8.47
CA PHE A 40 -15.49 -1.41 8.00
C PHE A 40 -15.88 -0.02 8.50
N GLU A 41 -15.15 0.56 9.46
CA GLU A 41 -15.30 1.96 9.90
C GLU A 41 -14.92 2.94 8.79
N THR A 42 -13.89 2.63 8.01
CA THR A 42 -13.34 3.51 6.96
C THR A 42 -13.52 2.96 5.55
N ILE A 43 -13.64 1.63 5.39
CA ILE A 43 -13.75 0.97 4.08
C ILE A 43 -15.00 0.08 4.08
N SER A 44 -15.97 0.35 3.20
CA SER A 44 -17.19 -0.46 3.13
C SER A 44 -16.88 -1.95 2.88
N ARG A 45 -17.70 -2.84 3.44
CA ARG A 45 -17.58 -4.29 3.26
C ARG A 45 -17.51 -4.70 1.79
N ASP A 46 -18.35 -4.11 0.94
CA ASP A 46 -18.41 -4.44 -0.48
C ASP A 46 -17.08 -4.15 -1.18
N ARG A 47 -16.39 -3.04 -0.85
CA ARG A 47 -15.07 -2.73 -1.41
C ARG A 47 -14.00 -3.75 -1.05
N ILE A 48 -14.02 -4.26 0.18
CA ILE A 48 -13.10 -5.33 0.60
C ILE A 48 -13.46 -6.65 -0.11
N LEU A 49 -14.76 -6.95 -0.24
CA LEU A 49 -15.20 -8.15 -0.96
C LEU A 49 -14.92 -8.08 -2.45
N ASP A 50 -14.98 -6.90 -3.08
CA ASP A 50 -14.60 -6.69 -4.47
C ASP A 50 -13.11 -7.06 -4.68
N ASP A 51 -12.23 -6.58 -3.80
CA ASP A 51 -10.80 -6.93 -3.83
C ASP A 51 -10.58 -8.44 -3.63
N VAL A 52 -11.16 -9.03 -2.59
CA VAL A 52 -11.05 -10.49 -2.34
C VAL A 52 -11.59 -11.31 -3.52
N THR A 53 -12.71 -10.87 -4.12
CA THR A 53 -13.33 -11.54 -5.26
C THR A 53 -12.44 -11.47 -6.50
N LEU A 54 -11.74 -10.36 -6.72
CA LEU A 54 -10.75 -10.24 -7.78
C LEU A 54 -9.66 -11.31 -7.64
N TYR A 55 -9.09 -11.48 -6.44
CA TYR A 55 -8.09 -12.52 -6.18
C TYR A 55 -8.66 -13.94 -6.36
N TRP A 56 -9.88 -14.17 -5.89
CA TRP A 56 -10.55 -15.47 -5.95
C TRP A 56 -10.83 -15.90 -7.38
N LEU A 57 -11.53 -15.08 -8.15
CA LEU A 57 -11.97 -15.40 -9.51
C LEU A 57 -10.79 -15.52 -10.49
N THR A 58 -9.72 -14.77 -10.26
CA THR A 58 -8.50 -14.85 -11.08
C THR A 58 -7.53 -15.95 -10.61
N ARG A 59 -7.82 -16.62 -9.48
CA ARG A 59 -6.97 -17.64 -8.85
C ARG A 59 -5.53 -17.16 -8.63
N SER A 60 -5.37 -15.89 -8.28
CA SER A 60 -4.08 -15.19 -8.32
C SER A 60 -3.34 -15.14 -6.98
N GLY A 61 -3.82 -15.80 -5.92
CA GLY A 61 -3.18 -15.79 -4.61
C GLY A 61 -1.71 -16.23 -4.63
N ALA A 62 -1.38 -17.31 -5.36
CA ALA A 62 -0.01 -17.78 -5.51
C ALA A 62 0.87 -16.82 -6.34
N SER A 63 0.36 -16.33 -7.47
CA SER A 63 1.10 -15.42 -8.34
C SER A 63 1.36 -14.07 -7.67
N ALA A 64 0.39 -13.53 -6.95
CA ALA A 64 0.55 -12.31 -6.17
C ALA A 64 1.57 -12.49 -5.03
N ALA A 65 1.60 -13.66 -4.37
CA ALA A 65 2.60 -13.94 -3.34
C ALA A 65 4.05 -14.00 -3.86
N ARG A 66 4.26 -14.37 -5.14
CA ARG A 66 5.60 -14.53 -5.72
C ARG A 66 6.40 -13.23 -5.79
N ILE A 67 5.76 -12.06 -5.91
CA ILE A 67 6.51 -10.79 -5.94
C ILE A 67 7.37 -10.64 -4.69
N TYR A 68 6.86 -11.06 -3.52
CA TYR A 68 7.59 -11.01 -2.27
C TYR A 68 8.79 -11.95 -2.23
N HIS A 69 8.74 -13.08 -2.96
CA HIS A 69 9.87 -13.99 -3.06
C HIS A 69 10.97 -13.41 -3.95
N GLU A 70 10.59 -12.80 -5.07
CA GLU A 70 11.53 -12.21 -6.03
C GLU A 70 12.15 -10.90 -5.52
N SER A 71 11.40 -10.10 -4.75
CA SER A 71 11.84 -8.78 -4.29
C SER A 71 12.31 -8.75 -2.83
N HIS A 72 12.35 -9.88 -2.13
CA HIS A 72 12.78 -9.87 -0.73
C HIS A 72 14.24 -9.42 -0.64
N LEU A 73 14.49 -8.32 0.07
CA LEU A 73 15.84 -7.75 0.27
C LEU A 73 16.53 -7.33 -1.04
N SER A 74 15.79 -7.07 -2.11
CA SER A 74 16.34 -6.67 -3.42
C SER A 74 16.58 -5.16 -3.56
N LEU A 75 16.40 -4.38 -2.49
CA LEU A 75 16.59 -2.93 -2.52
C LEU A 75 18.07 -2.58 -2.49
N ASP A 76 18.56 -1.96 -3.56
CA ASP A 76 19.86 -1.32 -3.59
C ASP A 76 19.87 -0.11 -2.62
N PRO A 77 20.71 -0.14 -1.55
CA PRO A 77 20.81 0.95 -0.58
C PRO A 77 21.42 2.23 -1.19
N GLU A 78 22.13 2.11 -2.31
CA GLU A 78 22.77 3.23 -3.00
C GLU A 78 21.88 3.88 -4.06
N LEU A 79 20.77 3.26 -4.43
CA LEU A 79 19.85 3.80 -5.43
C LEU A 79 19.34 5.18 -4.99
N ARG A 80 19.29 6.14 -5.92
CA ARG A 80 18.80 7.51 -5.70
C ARG A 80 17.75 7.87 -6.73
N VAL A 81 16.79 8.70 -6.33
CA VAL A 81 15.72 9.20 -7.19
C VAL A 81 15.93 10.69 -7.40
N ASP A 82 16.34 11.06 -8.61
CA ASP A 82 16.67 12.44 -9.00
C ASP A 82 15.55 13.16 -9.75
N VAL A 83 14.41 12.50 -9.98
CA VAL A 83 13.20 13.13 -10.52
C VAL A 83 12.41 13.84 -9.41
N PRO A 84 11.65 14.91 -9.73
CA PRO A 84 10.76 15.56 -8.76
C PRO A 84 9.75 14.56 -8.16
N ALA A 85 9.65 14.53 -6.84
CA ALA A 85 8.75 13.63 -6.10
C ALA A 85 7.86 14.40 -5.13
N ALA A 86 6.56 14.07 -5.13
CA ALA A 86 5.64 14.44 -4.06
C ALA A 86 5.46 13.23 -3.14
N VAL A 87 5.60 13.42 -1.83
CA VAL A 87 5.53 12.34 -0.83
C VAL A 87 4.52 12.69 0.24
N THR A 88 3.65 11.73 0.56
CA THR A 88 2.61 11.87 1.58
C THR A 88 2.71 10.69 2.53
N VAL A 89 2.78 11.00 3.83
CA VAL A 89 2.92 9.99 4.90
C VAL A 89 1.67 10.02 5.75
N TYR A 90 0.86 8.96 5.65
CA TYR A 90 -0.39 8.82 6.38
C TYR A 90 -0.14 8.42 7.85
N PRO A 91 -0.90 8.97 8.81
CA PRO A 91 -0.59 8.83 10.24
C PRO A 91 -0.66 7.40 10.78
N ARG A 92 -1.48 6.53 10.16
CA ARG A 92 -1.62 5.12 10.55
C ARG A 92 -0.97 4.13 9.59
N ASP A 93 -0.26 4.60 8.58
CA ASP A 93 0.48 3.68 7.71
C ASP A 93 1.51 2.88 8.51
N ILE A 94 1.73 1.64 8.08
CA ILE A 94 2.68 0.70 8.68
C ILE A 94 4.13 1.11 8.42
N GLU A 95 4.38 1.83 7.32
CA GLU A 95 5.72 2.29 6.94
C GLU A 95 5.90 3.77 7.23
N LYS A 96 6.39 4.07 8.44
CA LYS A 96 6.68 5.46 8.85
C LYS A 96 8.13 5.80 8.51
N CYS A 97 8.34 6.40 7.35
CA CYS A 97 9.64 6.94 6.95
C CYS A 97 9.72 8.44 7.27
N PRO A 98 10.55 8.88 8.24
CA PRO A 98 10.78 10.28 8.51
C PRO A 98 11.36 11.01 7.28
N ARG A 99 10.98 12.26 7.09
CA ARG A 99 11.45 13.09 5.96
C ARG A 99 12.98 13.08 5.77
N PRO A 100 13.82 13.23 6.82
CA PRO A 100 15.27 13.21 6.64
C PRO A 100 15.81 11.88 6.07
N TRP A 101 15.12 10.76 6.29
CA TRP A 101 15.50 9.47 5.72
C TRP A 101 15.00 9.33 4.28
N ALA A 102 13.79 9.81 4.00
CA ALA A 102 13.28 9.88 2.64
C ALA A 102 14.18 10.75 1.74
N GLU A 103 14.70 11.87 2.25
CA GLU A 103 15.61 12.77 1.53
C GLU A 103 16.97 12.12 1.19
N GLN A 104 17.39 11.07 1.90
CA GLN A 104 18.57 10.29 1.50
C GLN A 104 18.34 9.53 0.19
N ARG A 105 17.09 9.15 -0.09
CA ARG A 105 16.68 8.37 -1.26
C ARG A 105 16.16 9.25 -2.40
N TYR A 106 15.29 10.21 -2.08
CA TYR A 106 14.64 11.13 -3.00
C TYR A 106 15.30 12.51 -2.91
N ARG A 107 16.13 12.85 -3.89
CA ARG A 107 16.93 14.09 -3.85
C ARG A 107 16.12 15.35 -4.15
N ARG A 108 14.92 15.21 -4.70
CA ARG A 108 14.06 16.32 -5.13
C ARG A 108 12.62 16.15 -4.65
N ILE A 109 12.42 16.17 -3.35
CA ILE A 109 11.07 16.22 -2.76
C ILE A 109 10.49 17.63 -2.94
N VAL A 110 9.53 17.77 -3.84
CA VAL A 110 8.88 19.06 -4.16
C VAL A 110 7.64 19.33 -3.31
N ARG A 111 7.08 18.28 -2.71
CA ARG A 111 5.95 18.36 -1.78
C ARG A 111 6.09 17.26 -0.74
N TRP A 112 5.88 17.63 0.52
CA TRP A 112 5.79 16.70 1.65
C TRP A 112 4.52 16.99 2.44
N GLN A 113 3.70 15.97 2.70
CA GLN A 113 2.46 16.12 3.45
C GLN A 113 2.28 15.02 4.51
N THR A 114 1.63 15.38 5.61
CA THR A 114 1.11 14.43 6.61
C THR A 114 -0.34 14.79 6.87
N PRO A 115 -1.31 14.06 6.27
CA PRO A 115 -2.74 14.26 6.50
C PRO A 115 -3.14 14.03 7.95
N ALA A 116 -4.34 14.46 8.31
CA ALA A 116 -4.88 14.29 9.66
C ALA A 116 -5.36 12.85 9.95
N ALA A 117 -5.74 12.10 8.90
CA ALA A 117 -6.30 10.74 9.00
C ALA A 117 -5.85 9.87 7.81
N GLY A 118 -6.02 8.56 7.95
CA GLY A 118 -5.74 7.55 6.94
C GLY A 118 -4.57 6.62 7.31
N GLY A 119 -4.63 5.41 6.79
CA GLY A 119 -3.63 4.35 6.94
C GLY A 119 -2.99 3.97 5.62
N HIS A 120 -2.80 2.67 5.43
CA HIS A 120 -2.10 2.09 4.29
C HIS A 120 -2.90 2.11 2.99
N PHE A 121 -4.22 2.25 3.04
CA PHE A 121 -5.12 2.25 1.89
C PHE A 121 -5.82 3.60 1.72
N PRO A 122 -5.08 4.71 1.59
CA PRO A 122 -5.65 6.06 1.70
C PRO A 122 -6.71 6.38 0.64
N SER A 123 -6.61 5.77 -0.55
CA SER A 123 -7.62 5.93 -1.60
C SER A 123 -8.96 5.28 -1.27
N LEU A 124 -8.98 4.30 -0.35
CA LEU A 124 -10.19 3.65 0.15
C LEU A 124 -10.68 4.27 1.45
N GLU A 125 -9.76 4.71 2.32
CA GLU A 125 -10.08 5.21 3.67
C GLU A 125 -10.49 6.68 3.67
N VAL A 126 -9.77 7.54 2.93
CA VAL A 126 -9.96 9.00 2.88
C VAL A 126 -9.98 9.50 1.44
N PRO A 127 -10.92 9.02 0.58
CA PRO A 127 -10.86 9.22 -0.87
C PRO A 127 -10.85 10.70 -1.28
N GLY A 128 -11.56 11.57 -0.55
CA GLY A 128 -11.57 13.01 -0.81
C GLY A 128 -10.19 13.65 -0.60
N ASP A 129 -9.58 13.39 0.56
CA ASP A 129 -8.26 13.92 0.91
C ASP A 129 -7.17 13.34 0.00
N PHE A 130 -7.25 12.03 -0.29
CA PHE A 130 -6.33 11.37 -1.22
C PHE A 130 -6.35 12.02 -2.61
N VAL A 131 -7.53 12.28 -3.18
CA VAL A 131 -7.64 12.92 -4.50
C VAL A 131 -7.17 14.36 -4.47
N ALA A 132 -7.47 15.11 -3.41
CA ALA A 132 -7.01 16.49 -3.26
C ALA A 132 -5.47 16.55 -3.17
N ASP A 133 -4.86 15.68 -2.38
CA ASP A 133 -3.42 15.62 -2.25
C ASP A 133 -2.72 15.13 -3.52
N LEU A 134 -3.28 14.12 -4.21
CA LEU A 134 -2.76 13.65 -5.50
C LEU A 134 -2.72 14.79 -6.53
N ARG A 135 -3.78 15.59 -6.62
CA ARG A 135 -3.84 16.76 -7.51
C ARG A 135 -2.79 17.80 -7.15
N ALA A 136 -2.65 18.12 -5.85
CA ALA A 136 -1.67 19.09 -5.37
C ALA A 136 -0.22 18.60 -5.58
N GLY A 137 0.03 17.32 -5.37
CA GLY A 137 1.33 16.68 -5.61
C GLY A 137 1.70 16.68 -7.08
N LEU A 138 0.77 16.30 -7.96
CA LEU A 138 0.99 16.35 -9.40
C LEU A 138 1.24 17.79 -9.89
N ALA A 139 0.47 18.77 -9.42
CA ALA A 139 0.69 20.17 -9.76
C ALA A 139 2.09 20.66 -9.33
N ALA A 140 2.55 20.29 -8.13
CA ALA A 140 3.89 20.63 -7.65
C ALA A 140 5.00 19.99 -8.51
N VAL A 141 4.83 18.72 -8.91
CA VAL A 141 5.77 18.04 -9.81
C VAL A 141 5.83 18.74 -11.17
N LEU A 142 4.67 19.02 -11.78
CA LEU A 142 4.59 19.68 -13.09
C LEU A 142 5.19 21.09 -13.08
N ALA A 143 5.01 21.85 -12.00
CA ALA A 143 5.58 23.20 -11.85
C ALA A 143 7.12 23.22 -11.79
N THR A 144 7.76 22.06 -11.61
CA THR A 144 9.23 21.92 -11.65
C THR A 144 9.78 21.41 -12.98
N THR A 145 8.89 21.10 -13.93
CA THR A 145 9.29 20.75 -15.30
C THR A 145 9.48 22.06 -16.07
N PRO A 146 10.63 22.27 -16.73
CA PRO A 146 10.91 23.49 -17.48
C PRO A 146 9.94 23.70 -18.66
#